data_AF-A0A7Z9QY92-F1
#
_entry.id   AF-A0A7Z9QY92-F1
#
_cell.length_a   1.000
_cell.length_b   1.000
_cell.length_c   1.000
_cell.angle_alpha   90.00
_cell.angle_beta   90.00
_cell.angle_gamma   90.00
#
_symmetry.space_group_name_H-M   'P 1'
#
loop_
_entity.id
_entity.type
_entity.pdbx_description
1 polymer ?
#
loop_
_entity_poly.entity_id
_entity_poly.type
_entity_poly.pdbx_seq_one_letter_code
_entity_poly.pdbx_strand_id
1 'polypeptide(L)'
;ANPQDIKFLYHYPEADDILPAQKIYIESYVSAFEDVLAGPDFLDPALGYMNYAEINSFVDHYLLTEATKNVDGYRLSTFLYKDKDSKNGKLHIGPPWDYNLGWGNANYCQGGSTTGWMSDFNLFCSGGWEVPFWWERMLSDPEFLNRINCRWQDLREGPFHTDSIFNVIDSVSNLLSAPTQRNFIRWNILNTYIWPNNYVGNNYANELDYLKTWIQNRLQWMDNNLPGNAVDCSFLSADNNLDSSIEVKVIPNPFTDHFYIEVHDLLSKENIIVSVHDLYGKQLYKEIFKTQDHILIDAQNISELDHLSMGVYIVRVSSGDVSKSLKLIKN
;
A
#
# COMPACT_ATOMS: atom_id res chain seq x y z
N ALA A 1 -0.16 -2.23 -33.00
CA ALA A 1 -1.14 -3.32 -32.80
C ALA A 1 -2.52 -2.68 -32.69
N ASN A 2 -3.60 -3.35 -33.09
CA ASN A 2 -4.93 -2.89 -32.68
C ASN A 2 -4.96 -2.96 -31.14
N PRO A 3 -5.31 -1.87 -30.43
CA PRO A 3 -5.42 -1.92 -28.98
C PRO A 3 -6.44 -3.00 -28.61
N GLN A 4 -6.09 -3.88 -27.69
CA GLN A 4 -7.06 -4.85 -27.16
C GLN A 4 -8.08 -4.09 -26.31
N ASP A 5 -9.35 -4.50 -26.38
CA ASP A 5 -10.38 -3.98 -25.49
C ASP A 5 -10.04 -4.38 -24.04
N ILE A 6 -9.84 -3.38 -23.18
CA ILE A 6 -9.61 -3.58 -21.74
C ILE A 6 -10.96 -3.74 -21.06
N LYS A 7 -11.08 -4.76 -20.21
CA LYS A 7 -12.32 -5.08 -19.51
C LYS A 7 -12.21 -4.73 -18.04
N PHE A 8 -13.12 -3.88 -17.58
CA PHE A 8 -13.35 -3.63 -16.16
C PHE A 8 -14.43 -4.59 -15.64
N LEU A 9 -14.23 -5.11 -14.44
CA LEU A 9 -15.16 -6.04 -13.78
C LEU A 9 -15.86 -5.33 -12.61
N TYR A 10 -17.15 -5.60 -12.45
CA TYR A 10 -17.90 -5.10 -11.30
C TYR A 10 -17.59 -5.95 -10.07
N HIS A 11 -17.05 -5.32 -9.04
CA HIS A 11 -16.84 -5.96 -7.74
C HIS A 11 -17.98 -5.67 -6.77
N TYR A 12 -18.37 -4.39 -6.61
CA TYR A 12 -19.47 -4.00 -5.76
C TYR A 12 -20.30 -2.86 -6.36
N PRO A 13 -21.62 -3.04 -6.57
CA PRO A 13 -22.34 -4.32 -6.50
C PRO A 13 -21.78 -5.33 -7.50
N GLU A 14 -21.95 -6.63 -7.21
CA GLU A 14 -21.50 -7.69 -8.11
C GLU A 14 -22.24 -7.64 -9.46
N ALA A 15 -21.67 -8.24 -10.50
CA ALA A 15 -22.19 -8.15 -11.87
C ALA A 15 -23.65 -8.62 -12.02
N ASP A 16 -24.07 -9.57 -11.19
CA ASP A 16 -25.43 -10.12 -11.17
C ASP A 16 -26.42 -9.26 -10.38
N ASP A 17 -25.92 -8.40 -9.48
CA ASP A 17 -26.73 -7.53 -8.61
C ASP A 17 -26.83 -6.08 -9.10
N ILE A 18 -25.86 -5.63 -9.89
CA ILE A 18 -25.75 -4.23 -10.29
C ILE A 18 -26.87 -3.80 -11.26
N LEU A 19 -27.58 -2.73 -10.89
CA LEU A 19 -28.72 -2.20 -11.64
C LEU A 19 -28.27 -1.46 -12.91
N PRO A 20 -29.12 -1.37 -13.97
CA PRO A 20 -28.78 -0.67 -15.20
C PRO A 20 -28.33 0.79 -15.01
N ALA A 21 -28.97 1.53 -14.09
CA ALA A 21 -28.59 2.91 -13.80
C ALA A 21 -27.18 3.01 -13.17
N GLN A 22 -26.78 2.02 -12.36
CA GLN A 22 -25.44 1.96 -11.77
C GLN A 22 -24.38 1.61 -12.83
N LYS A 23 -24.70 0.68 -13.74
CA LYS A 23 -23.82 0.35 -14.88
C LYS A 23 -23.53 1.59 -15.73
N ILE A 24 -24.59 2.29 -16.15
CA ILE A 24 -24.49 3.51 -16.96
C ILE A 24 -23.69 4.59 -16.22
N TYR A 25 -23.92 4.77 -14.92
CA TYR A 25 -23.19 5.75 -14.12
C TYR A 25 -21.68 5.46 -14.09
N ILE A 26 -21.29 4.21 -13.79
CA ILE A 26 -19.88 3.80 -13.72
C ILE A 26 -19.22 3.94 -15.10
N GLU A 27 -19.85 3.40 -16.14
CA GLU A 27 -19.35 3.46 -17.51
C GLU A 27 -19.16 4.92 -17.95
N SER A 28 -20.18 5.77 -17.76
CA SER A 28 -20.09 7.19 -18.14
C SER A 28 -18.96 7.92 -17.42
N TYR A 29 -18.72 7.61 -16.13
CA TYR A 29 -17.67 8.26 -15.37
C TYR A 29 -16.27 7.82 -15.82
N VAL A 30 -16.07 6.51 -16.02
CA VAL A 30 -14.79 5.97 -16.51
C VAL A 30 -14.52 6.45 -17.94
N SER A 31 -15.52 6.44 -18.82
CA SER A 31 -15.37 6.98 -20.19
C SER A 31 -15.03 8.47 -20.19
N ALA A 32 -15.69 9.29 -19.36
CA ALA A 32 -15.36 10.71 -19.29
C ALA A 32 -13.91 10.96 -18.80
N PHE A 33 -13.44 10.18 -17.83
CA PHE A 33 -12.05 10.20 -17.40
C PHE A 33 -11.09 9.81 -18.53
N GLU A 34 -11.38 8.71 -19.22
CA GLU A 34 -10.55 8.22 -20.34
C GLU A 34 -10.51 9.20 -21.51
N ASP A 35 -11.66 9.80 -21.87
CA ASP A 35 -11.77 10.79 -22.95
C ASP A 35 -10.91 12.03 -22.66
N VAL A 36 -10.98 12.54 -21.42
CA VAL A 36 -10.17 13.69 -21.00
C VAL A 36 -8.69 13.34 -20.95
N LEU A 37 -8.33 12.17 -20.44
CA LEU A 37 -6.93 11.71 -20.36
C LEU A 37 -6.32 11.45 -21.75
N ALA A 38 -7.14 10.98 -22.70
CA ALA A 38 -6.72 10.80 -24.09
C ALA A 38 -6.65 12.14 -24.86
N GLY A 39 -7.39 13.15 -24.43
CA GLY A 39 -7.52 14.45 -25.08
C GLY A 39 -6.26 15.33 -25.06
N PRO A 40 -6.23 16.42 -25.86
CA PRO A 40 -5.09 17.32 -25.94
C PRO A 40 -4.91 18.18 -24.68
N ASP A 41 -5.99 18.48 -23.97
CA ASP A 41 -6.01 19.35 -22.79
C ASP A 41 -5.93 18.56 -21.47
N PHE A 42 -5.44 17.32 -21.50
CA PHE A 42 -5.43 16.44 -20.32
C PHE A 42 -4.66 17.02 -19.12
N LEU A 43 -3.68 17.91 -19.37
CA LEU A 43 -2.90 18.62 -18.34
C LEU A 43 -3.57 19.89 -17.82
N ASP A 44 -4.69 20.33 -18.40
CA ASP A 44 -5.34 21.55 -17.96
C ASP A 44 -5.89 21.39 -16.53
N PRO A 45 -5.59 22.31 -15.60
CA PRO A 45 -6.04 22.16 -14.21
C PRO A 45 -7.57 22.14 -14.02
N ALA A 46 -8.33 22.75 -14.93
CA ALA A 46 -9.79 22.85 -14.86
C ALA A 46 -10.52 21.82 -15.73
N LEU A 47 -9.90 21.39 -16.84
CA LEU A 47 -10.52 20.48 -17.81
C LEU A 47 -9.88 19.08 -17.81
N GLY A 48 -8.68 18.96 -17.27
CA GLY A 48 -7.83 17.77 -17.34
C GLY A 48 -8.21 16.66 -16.38
N TYR A 49 -7.46 15.56 -16.48
CA TYR A 49 -7.80 14.27 -15.85
C TYR A 49 -7.77 14.31 -14.32
N MET A 50 -7.02 15.24 -13.72
CA MET A 50 -6.95 15.43 -12.26
C MET A 50 -8.29 15.87 -11.64
N ASN A 51 -9.26 16.31 -12.45
CA ASN A 51 -10.63 16.57 -11.99
C ASN A 51 -11.45 15.28 -11.80
N TYR A 52 -11.01 14.17 -12.39
CA TYR A 52 -11.69 12.88 -12.36
C TYR A 52 -10.95 11.85 -11.49
N ALA A 53 -9.62 11.93 -11.40
CA ALA A 53 -8.81 10.99 -10.62
C ALA A 53 -8.27 11.64 -9.34
N GLU A 54 -8.31 10.90 -8.23
CA GLU A 54 -7.54 11.24 -7.03
C GLU A 54 -6.08 10.83 -7.30
N ILE A 55 -5.27 11.82 -7.67
CA ILE A 55 -3.97 11.57 -8.29
C ILE A 55 -2.97 10.91 -7.34
N ASN A 56 -3.08 11.16 -6.03
CA ASN A 56 -2.15 10.58 -5.06
C ASN A 56 -2.37 9.06 -4.93
N SER A 57 -3.61 8.57 -5.05
CA SER A 57 -3.90 7.14 -5.10
C SER A 57 -3.23 6.44 -6.30
N PHE A 58 -3.18 7.12 -7.46
CA PHE A 58 -2.50 6.59 -8.65
C PHE A 58 -0.99 6.60 -8.51
N VAL A 59 -0.43 7.63 -7.88
CA VAL A 59 1.00 7.69 -7.54
C VAL A 59 1.38 6.56 -6.57
N ASP A 60 0.61 6.37 -5.51
CA ASP A 60 0.86 5.30 -4.52
C ASP A 60 0.75 3.90 -5.16
N HIS A 61 -0.25 3.68 -6.01
CA HIS A 61 -0.41 2.42 -6.74
C HIS A 61 0.74 2.16 -7.72
N TYR A 62 1.18 3.19 -8.46
CA TYR A 62 2.34 3.09 -9.34
C TYR A 62 3.60 2.70 -8.55
N LEU A 63 3.91 3.44 -7.48
CA LEU A 63 5.10 3.20 -6.68
C LEU A 63 5.10 1.82 -6.02
N LEU A 64 3.96 1.37 -5.49
CA LEU A 64 3.83 0.02 -4.92
C LEU A 64 3.99 -1.06 -5.99
N THR A 65 3.30 -0.92 -7.13
CA THR A 65 3.38 -1.88 -8.23
C THR A 65 4.82 -1.97 -8.76
N GLU A 66 5.52 -0.84 -8.89
CA GLU A 66 6.91 -0.83 -9.34
C GLU A 66 7.90 -1.33 -8.29
N ALA A 67 7.75 -0.97 -7.01
CA ALA A 67 8.63 -1.43 -5.94
C ALA A 67 8.60 -2.95 -5.79
N THR A 68 7.42 -3.53 -5.93
CA THR A 68 7.23 -4.98 -5.88
C THR A 68 7.42 -5.64 -7.24
N LYS A 69 7.40 -4.87 -8.32
CA LYS A 69 7.39 -5.36 -9.70
C LYS A 69 6.32 -6.44 -9.93
N ASN A 70 5.13 -6.22 -9.37
CA ASN A 70 4.01 -7.14 -9.51
C ASN A 70 3.56 -7.20 -10.98
N VAL A 71 3.74 -8.36 -11.61
CA VAL A 71 3.41 -8.55 -13.03
C VAL A 71 1.97 -8.17 -13.34
N ASP A 72 1.03 -8.41 -12.42
CA ASP A 72 -0.41 -8.22 -12.64
C ASP A 72 -0.96 -6.88 -12.13
N GLY A 73 -0.12 -6.06 -11.49
CA GLY A 73 -0.54 -4.89 -10.71
C GLY A 73 -1.18 -3.75 -11.52
N TYR A 74 -1.07 -3.75 -12.85
CA TYR A 74 -1.71 -2.75 -13.71
C TYR A 74 -2.91 -3.29 -14.52
N ARG A 75 -3.26 -4.57 -14.36
CA ARG A 75 -4.07 -5.31 -15.33
C ARG A 75 -5.15 -6.19 -14.70
N LEU A 76 -4.81 -6.93 -13.64
CA LEU A 76 -5.69 -7.96 -13.07
C LEU A 76 -5.88 -7.78 -11.55
N SER A 77 -4.82 -7.43 -10.83
CA SER A 77 -4.82 -7.38 -9.36
C SER A 77 -5.06 -5.96 -8.83
N THR A 78 -6.05 -5.29 -9.41
CA THR A 78 -6.25 -3.84 -9.24
C THR A 78 -7.72 -3.55 -9.00
N PHE A 79 -8.05 -2.95 -7.86
CA PHE A 79 -9.36 -2.39 -7.61
C PHE A 79 -9.39 -0.91 -8.00
N LEU A 80 -10.59 -0.45 -8.36
CA LEU A 80 -10.90 0.95 -8.62
C LEU A 80 -12.21 1.25 -7.90
N TYR A 81 -12.31 2.42 -7.29
CA TYR A 81 -13.57 2.88 -6.71
C TYR A 81 -13.70 4.38 -6.88
N LYS A 82 -14.94 4.85 -6.99
CA LYS A 82 -15.23 6.27 -6.96
C LYS A 82 -15.79 6.63 -5.59
N ASP A 83 -15.21 7.63 -4.92
CA ASP A 83 -15.78 8.09 -3.66
C ASP A 83 -17.06 8.92 -3.91
N LYS A 84 -17.83 9.13 -2.84
CA LYS A 84 -19.06 9.94 -2.89
C LYS A 84 -18.75 11.36 -3.34
N ASP A 85 -19.67 11.97 -4.09
CA ASP A 85 -19.58 13.37 -4.51
C ASP A 85 -19.49 14.33 -3.32
N SER A 86 -20.07 13.94 -2.16
CA SER A 86 -19.98 14.69 -0.91
C SER A 86 -18.59 14.70 -0.25
N LYS A 87 -17.63 13.93 -0.77
CA LYS A 87 -16.24 13.93 -0.34
C LYS A 87 -15.38 14.59 -1.41
N ASN A 88 -14.91 13.82 -2.39
CA ASN A 88 -14.20 14.35 -3.56
C ASN A 88 -14.82 13.94 -4.90
N GLY A 89 -15.69 12.91 -4.92
CA GLY A 89 -16.32 12.45 -6.16
C GLY A 89 -15.34 11.96 -7.22
N LYS A 90 -14.10 11.61 -6.84
CA LYS A 90 -13.04 11.20 -7.76
C LYS A 90 -12.87 9.69 -7.81
N LEU A 91 -12.32 9.19 -8.91
CA LEU A 91 -11.83 7.83 -9.08
C LEU A 91 -10.53 7.64 -8.31
N HIS A 92 -10.50 6.62 -7.48
CA HIS A 92 -9.33 6.14 -6.76
C HIS A 92 -8.94 4.78 -7.33
N ILE A 93 -7.64 4.49 -7.27
CA ILE A 93 -7.11 3.16 -7.57
C ILE A 93 -6.61 2.52 -6.28
N GLY A 94 -6.88 1.22 -6.15
CA GLY A 94 -6.71 0.44 -4.93
C GLY A 94 -8.04 0.05 -4.28
N PRO A 95 -7.98 -0.70 -3.15
CA PRO A 95 -6.77 -1.14 -2.46
C PRO A 95 -5.94 -2.14 -3.30
N PRO A 96 -4.63 -2.27 -3.03
CA PRO A 96 -3.79 -3.26 -3.70
C PRO A 96 -4.25 -4.68 -3.36
N TRP A 97 -4.14 -5.58 -4.34
CA TRP A 97 -4.53 -6.98 -4.19
C TRP A 97 -3.48 -7.91 -4.81
N ASP A 98 -3.36 -9.13 -4.30
CA ASP A 98 -2.56 -10.25 -4.85
C ASP A 98 -1.11 -9.90 -5.28
N TYR A 99 -0.24 -9.66 -4.29
CA TYR A 99 1.18 -9.33 -4.48
C TYR A 99 2.13 -10.54 -4.30
N ASN A 100 1.58 -11.76 -4.32
CA ASN A 100 2.33 -13.02 -4.33
C ASN A 100 3.22 -13.19 -5.59
N LEU A 101 2.85 -12.56 -6.71
CA LEU A 101 3.60 -12.52 -7.98
C LEU A 101 4.50 -11.29 -8.12
N GLY A 102 4.70 -10.54 -7.03
CA GLY A 102 5.71 -9.51 -6.89
C GLY A 102 6.96 -10.01 -6.16
N TRP A 103 7.81 -9.07 -5.75
CA TRP A 103 8.99 -9.30 -4.91
C TRP A 103 10.00 -10.30 -5.49
N GLY A 104 10.12 -10.33 -6.81
CA GLY A 104 10.98 -11.26 -7.53
C GLY A 104 10.38 -12.65 -7.74
N ASN A 105 9.14 -12.90 -7.33
CA ASN A 105 8.50 -14.21 -7.41
C ASN A 105 7.67 -14.44 -8.68
N ALA A 106 8.25 -14.13 -9.85
CA ALA A 106 7.65 -14.45 -11.15
C ALA A 106 8.73 -14.66 -12.22
N ASN A 107 8.79 -15.85 -12.82
CA ASN A 107 9.77 -16.23 -13.83
C ASN A 107 9.36 -15.89 -15.28
N TYR A 108 8.34 -15.06 -15.45
CA TYR A 108 7.82 -14.60 -16.73
C TYR A 108 7.66 -13.08 -16.72
N CYS A 109 7.53 -12.49 -17.91
CA CYS A 109 7.28 -11.07 -18.12
C CYS A 109 8.16 -10.15 -17.26
N GLN A 110 9.44 -10.54 -17.15
CA GLN A 110 10.49 -9.85 -16.41
C GLN A 110 10.21 -9.62 -14.91
N GLY A 111 9.23 -10.31 -14.31
CA GLY A 111 8.86 -10.13 -12.89
C GLY A 111 10.01 -10.43 -11.91
N GLY A 112 10.90 -11.35 -12.27
CA GLY A 112 12.11 -11.67 -11.51
C GLY A 112 13.27 -10.67 -11.66
N SER A 113 13.22 -9.74 -12.61
CA SER A 113 14.28 -8.76 -12.83
C SER A 113 14.18 -7.61 -11.82
N THR A 114 15.31 -7.09 -11.33
CA THR A 114 15.34 -5.93 -10.42
C THR A 114 15.30 -4.59 -11.18
N THR A 115 15.41 -4.59 -12.51
CA THR A 115 15.51 -3.39 -13.35
C THR A 115 14.38 -3.28 -14.38
N GLY A 116 14.11 -2.09 -14.90
CA GLY A 116 13.02 -1.81 -15.84
C GLY A 116 11.68 -1.57 -15.13
N TRP A 117 10.70 -1.03 -15.86
CA TRP A 117 9.39 -0.65 -15.34
C TRP A 117 8.31 -1.65 -15.74
N MET A 118 7.39 -1.95 -14.83
CA MET A 118 6.23 -2.80 -15.12
C MET A 118 5.14 -2.03 -15.87
N SER A 119 5.14 -0.69 -15.84
CA SER A 119 4.30 0.13 -16.71
C SER A 119 4.56 -0.11 -18.20
N ASP A 120 5.78 -0.54 -18.56
CA ASP A 120 6.18 -0.89 -19.92
C ASP A 120 5.76 -2.32 -20.34
N PHE A 121 4.95 -3.01 -19.52
CA PHE A 121 4.59 -4.42 -19.71
C PHE A 121 4.18 -4.78 -21.14
N ASN A 122 3.36 -3.93 -21.77
CA ASN A 122 2.86 -4.16 -23.13
C ASN A 122 3.98 -4.21 -24.19
N LEU A 123 5.20 -3.71 -23.89
CA LEU A 123 6.35 -3.75 -24.79
C LEU A 123 7.07 -5.11 -24.80
N PHE A 124 6.96 -5.89 -23.72
CA PHE A 124 7.76 -7.12 -23.55
C PHE A 124 6.96 -8.34 -23.13
N CYS A 125 5.71 -8.19 -22.72
CA CYS A 125 4.83 -9.28 -22.36
C CYS A 125 3.58 -9.25 -23.23
N SER A 126 3.28 -10.38 -23.87
CA SER A 126 2.10 -10.56 -24.72
C SER A 126 1.27 -11.70 -24.16
N GLY A 127 -0.06 -11.66 -24.34
CA GLY A 127 -0.94 -12.70 -23.81
C GLY A 127 -2.39 -12.31 -23.52
N GLY A 128 -2.81 -11.10 -23.90
CA GLY A 128 -4.10 -10.54 -23.51
C GLY A 128 -4.02 -9.82 -22.16
N TRP A 129 -5.09 -9.09 -21.79
CA TRP A 129 -5.16 -8.27 -20.58
C TRP A 129 -4.05 -7.21 -20.50
N GLU A 130 -4.05 -6.29 -21.48
CA GLU A 130 -3.03 -5.24 -21.61
C GLU A 130 -3.12 -4.18 -20.49
N VAL A 131 -1.99 -3.53 -20.20
CA VAL A 131 -1.95 -2.32 -19.35
C VAL A 131 -2.74 -1.21 -20.04
N PRO A 132 -3.64 -0.50 -19.34
CA PRO A 132 -4.37 0.63 -19.93
C PRO A 132 -3.44 1.76 -20.31
N PHE A 133 -3.82 2.48 -21.38
CA PHE A 133 -3.09 3.64 -21.89
C PHE A 133 -2.94 4.75 -20.83
N TRP A 134 -3.68 4.68 -19.73
CA TRP A 134 -3.66 5.65 -18.64
C TRP A 134 -2.25 5.93 -18.15
N TRP A 135 -1.45 4.88 -17.94
CA TRP A 135 -0.10 5.02 -17.40
C TRP A 135 0.86 5.69 -18.38
N GLU A 136 0.78 5.34 -19.68
CA GLU A 136 1.56 6.00 -20.72
C GLU A 136 1.25 7.51 -20.76
N ARG A 137 -0.04 7.87 -20.66
CA ARG A 137 -0.46 9.28 -20.64
C ARG A 137 -0.04 9.99 -19.36
N MET A 138 -0.28 9.43 -18.18
CA MET A 138 0.10 10.03 -16.91
C MET A 138 1.62 10.17 -16.76
N LEU A 139 2.41 9.20 -17.25
CA LEU A 139 3.88 9.30 -17.24
C LEU A 139 4.43 10.38 -18.19
N SER A 140 3.59 10.97 -19.05
CA SER A 140 3.95 12.16 -19.84
C SER A 140 3.63 13.49 -19.14
N ASP A 141 2.94 13.44 -17.99
CA ASP A 141 2.60 14.61 -17.18
C ASP A 141 3.74 14.97 -16.21
N PRO A 142 4.37 16.16 -16.34
CA PRO A 142 5.42 16.60 -15.43
C PRO A 142 4.99 16.64 -13.95
N GLU A 143 3.72 16.95 -13.67
CA GLU A 143 3.20 17.00 -12.30
C GLU A 143 3.08 15.59 -11.71
N PHE A 144 2.61 14.62 -12.49
CA PHE A 144 2.57 13.22 -12.06
C PHE A 144 3.97 12.67 -11.78
N LEU A 145 4.93 12.94 -12.67
CA LEU A 145 6.34 12.55 -12.47
C LEU A 145 6.94 13.21 -11.23
N ASN A 146 6.64 14.49 -10.99
CA ASN A 146 7.07 15.20 -9.79
C ASN A 146 6.51 14.54 -8.51
N ARG A 147 5.22 14.19 -8.50
CA ARG A 147 4.57 13.50 -7.37
C ARG A 147 5.16 12.13 -7.11
N ILE A 148 5.43 11.34 -8.15
CA ILE A 148 6.13 10.04 -8.04
C ILE A 148 7.44 10.21 -7.28
N ASN A 149 8.27 11.17 -7.67
CA ASN A 149 9.58 11.35 -7.05
C ASN A 149 9.46 11.82 -5.59
N CYS A 150 8.64 12.84 -5.33
CA CYS A 150 8.37 13.33 -3.97
C CYS A 150 7.87 12.23 -3.05
N ARG A 151 6.86 11.48 -3.50
CA ARG A 151 6.25 10.41 -2.71
C ARG A 151 7.21 9.25 -2.50
N TRP A 152 8.05 8.92 -3.48
CA TRP A 152 9.08 7.91 -3.29
C TRP A 152 10.06 8.31 -2.19
N GLN A 153 10.56 9.55 -2.20
CA GLN A 153 11.49 10.03 -1.16
C GLN A 153 10.87 9.91 0.24
N ASP A 154 9.61 10.35 0.40
CA ASP A 154 8.85 10.20 1.65
C ASP A 154 8.71 8.72 2.08
N LEU A 155 8.36 7.83 1.16
CA LEU A 155 8.27 6.40 1.45
C LEU A 155 9.63 5.80 1.84
N ARG A 156 10.72 6.24 1.20
CA ARG A 156 12.09 5.79 1.49
C ARG A 156 12.62 6.28 2.84
N GLU A 157 12.10 7.38 3.37
CA GLU A 157 12.37 7.82 4.76
C GLU A 157 11.57 7.03 5.80
N GLY A 158 10.55 6.27 5.39
CA GLY A 158 9.67 5.52 6.29
C GLY A 158 9.48 4.05 5.91
N PRO A 159 8.26 3.66 5.51
CA PRO A 159 7.88 2.25 5.38
C PRO A 159 8.65 1.50 4.30
N PHE A 160 9.13 2.20 3.27
CA PHE A 160 9.89 1.59 2.18
C PHE A 160 11.38 1.67 2.40
N HIS A 161 11.90 2.27 3.49
CA HIS A 161 13.32 2.15 3.82
C HIS A 161 13.72 0.66 3.86
N THR A 162 14.91 0.33 3.36
CA THR A 162 15.34 -1.07 3.21
C THR A 162 15.32 -1.80 4.56
N ASP A 163 15.80 -1.15 5.63
CA ASP A 163 15.76 -1.72 6.98
C ASP A 163 14.32 -1.88 7.51
N SER A 164 13.40 -0.96 7.18
CA SER A 164 11.99 -1.08 7.58
C SER A 164 11.37 -2.35 7.00
N ILE A 165 11.61 -2.62 5.70
CA ILE A 165 11.12 -3.83 5.04
C ILE A 165 11.80 -5.09 5.61
N PHE A 166 13.11 -5.05 5.83
CA PHE A 166 13.84 -6.19 6.38
C PHE A 166 13.38 -6.53 7.80
N ASN A 167 13.12 -5.52 8.64
CA ASN A 167 12.55 -5.70 9.97
C ASN A 167 11.18 -6.40 9.92
N VAL A 168 10.34 -6.07 8.93
CA VAL A 168 9.06 -6.77 8.73
C VAL A 168 9.30 -8.23 8.34
N ILE A 169 10.20 -8.50 7.39
CA ILE A 169 10.54 -9.87 6.96
C ILE A 169 11.05 -10.69 8.14
N ASP A 170 11.97 -10.15 8.95
CA ASP A 170 12.54 -10.83 10.10
C ASP A 170 11.52 -11.07 11.20
N SER A 171 10.69 -10.07 11.50
CA SER A 171 9.59 -10.20 12.46
C SER A 171 8.62 -11.33 12.07
N VAL A 172 8.22 -11.38 10.79
CA VAL A 172 7.30 -12.42 10.28
C VAL A 172 8.00 -13.78 10.23
N SER A 173 9.25 -13.86 9.79
CA SER A 173 10.03 -15.10 9.78
C SER A 173 10.17 -15.70 11.18
N ASN A 174 10.46 -14.88 12.19
CA ASN A 174 10.55 -15.30 13.58
C ASN A 174 9.21 -15.84 14.10
N LEU A 175 8.11 -15.13 13.82
CA LEU A 175 6.75 -15.58 14.16
C LEU A 175 6.43 -16.94 13.50
N LEU A 176 6.92 -17.17 12.29
CA LEU A 176 6.65 -18.39 11.51
C LEU A 176 7.67 -19.51 11.74
N SER A 177 8.68 -19.33 12.58
CA SER A 177 9.77 -20.31 12.79
C SER A 177 9.29 -21.75 13.06
N ALA A 178 8.32 -21.93 13.96
CA ALA A 178 7.73 -23.23 14.29
C ALA A 178 6.76 -23.78 13.21
N PRO A 179 5.76 -23.02 12.70
CA PRO A 179 4.88 -23.54 11.65
C PRO A 179 5.61 -23.85 10.34
N THR A 180 6.66 -23.09 9.97
CA THR A 180 7.45 -23.34 8.76
C THR A 180 8.12 -24.73 8.79
N GLN A 181 8.65 -25.17 9.94
CA GLN A 181 9.20 -26.52 10.07
C GLN A 181 8.15 -27.61 9.83
N ARG A 182 6.96 -27.47 10.43
CA ARG A 182 5.85 -28.42 10.24
C ARG A 182 5.37 -28.43 8.78
N ASN A 183 5.32 -27.25 8.16
CA ASN A 183 4.93 -27.09 6.76
C ASN A 183 5.83 -27.91 5.85
N PHE A 184 7.15 -27.76 5.96
CA PHE A 184 8.08 -28.45 5.05
C PHE A 184 8.33 -29.93 5.40
N ILE A 185 7.96 -30.39 6.60
CA ILE A 185 7.82 -31.83 6.89
C ILE A 185 6.63 -32.42 6.10
N ARG A 186 5.51 -31.70 6.04
CA ARG A 186 4.29 -32.18 5.37
C ARG A 186 4.34 -32.01 3.85
N TRP A 187 4.79 -30.85 3.39
CA TRP A 187 4.91 -30.45 2.00
C TRP A 187 6.38 -30.13 1.72
N ASN A 188 7.18 -31.15 1.43
CA ASN A 188 8.60 -30.98 1.14
C ASN A 188 8.84 -30.43 -0.28
N ILE A 189 8.54 -29.14 -0.45
CA ILE A 189 8.66 -28.42 -1.73
C ILE A 189 9.92 -27.55 -1.80
N LEU A 190 10.68 -27.45 -0.70
CA LEU A 190 12.00 -26.81 -0.73
C LEU A 190 12.87 -27.55 -1.75
N ASN A 191 13.60 -26.81 -2.58
CA ASN A 191 14.34 -27.34 -3.73
C ASN A 191 13.49 -27.93 -4.88
N THR A 192 12.18 -27.65 -4.92
CA THR A 192 11.31 -28.04 -6.06
C THR A 192 10.79 -26.79 -6.73
N TYR A 193 10.91 -26.73 -8.06
CA TYR A 193 10.27 -25.67 -8.82
C TYR A 193 8.75 -25.77 -8.69
N ILE A 194 8.13 -24.67 -8.24
CA ILE A 194 6.69 -24.46 -8.31
C ILE A 194 6.48 -23.26 -9.22
N TRP A 195 5.50 -23.31 -10.11
CA TRP A 195 5.22 -22.14 -10.92
C TRP A 195 4.66 -21.01 -10.03
N PRO A 196 5.13 -19.75 -10.16
CA PRO A 196 6.09 -19.21 -11.13
C PRO A 196 7.45 -18.81 -10.53
N ASN A 197 8.01 -19.60 -9.62
CA ASN A 197 9.27 -19.30 -8.92
C ASN A 197 10.39 -18.84 -9.87
N ASN A 198 10.93 -17.65 -9.64
CA ASN A 198 12.12 -17.17 -10.35
C ASN A 198 13.42 -17.70 -9.72
N TYR A 199 13.38 -18.02 -8.43
CA TYR A 199 14.43 -18.67 -7.68
C TYR A 199 13.84 -19.85 -6.91
N VAL A 200 14.65 -20.92 -6.75
CA VAL A 200 14.31 -22.11 -5.97
C VAL A 200 15.43 -22.30 -4.96
N GLY A 201 15.15 -21.98 -3.70
CA GLY A 201 16.07 -22.11 -2.60
C GLY A 201 16.09 -23.53 -2.05
N ASN A 202 17.29 -24.03 -1.78
CA ASN A 202 17.47 -25.36 -1.16
C ASN A 202 16.80 -25.48 0.21
N ASN A 203 16.64 -24.37 0.93
CA ASN A 203 16.02 -24.31 2.25
C ASN A 203 15.34 -22.94 2.46
N TYR A 204 14.54 -22.82 3.52
CA TYR A 204 13.78 -21.60 3.83
C TYR A 204 14.67 -20.36 4.07
N ALA A 205 15.85 -20.51 4.69
CA ALA A 205 16.75 -19.38 4.91
C ALA A 205 17.27 -18.81 3.59
N ASN A 206 17.61 -19.67 2.62
CA ASN A 206 18.03 -19.23 1.29
C ASN A 206 16.92 -18.48 0.54
N GLU A 207 15.65 -18.84 0.74
CA GLU A 207 14.50 -18.12 0.16
C GLU A 207 14.36 -16.71 0.76
N LEU A 208 14.58 -16.56 2.07
CA LEU A 208 14.59 -15.26 2.73
C LEU A 208 15.75 -14.39 2.26
N ASP A 209 16.94 -14.97 2.11
CA ASP A 209 18.13 -14.27 1.59
C ASP A 209 17.91 -13.81 0.15
N TYR A 210 17.29 -14.64 -0.69
CA TYR A 210 16.89 -14.26 -2.05
C TYR A 210 15.91 -13.07 -2.03
N LEU A 211 14.83 -13.16 -1.24
CA LEU A 211 13.83 -12.10 -1.12
C LEU A 211 14.46 -10.77 -0.71
N LYS A 212 15.27 -10.76 0.36
CA LYS A 212 15.95 -9.56 0.85
C LYS A 212 16.92 -8.99 -0.18
N THR A 213 17.72 -9.84 -0.82
CA THR A 213 18.67 -9.42 -1.86
C THR A 213 17.94 -8.81 -3.06
N TRP A 214 16.85 -9.44 -3.51
CA TRP A 214 16.05 -8.91 -4.61
C TRP A 214 15.44 -7.55 -4.27
N ILE A 215 14.85 -7.41 -3.09
CA ILE A 215 14.27 -6.15 -2.59
C ILE A 215 15.33 -5.05 -2.56
N GLN A 216 16.49 -5.30 -1.95
CA GLN A 216 17.56 -4.31 -1.87
C GLN A 216 17.98 -3.83 -3.26
N ASN A 217 18.21 -4.76 -4.19
CA ASN A 217 18.63 -4.44 -5.54
C ASN A 217 17.54 -3.68 -6.33
N ARG A 218 16.26 -4.03 -6.15
CA ARG A 218 15.12 -3.36 -6.80
C ARG A 218 14.95 -1.93 -6.29
N LEU A 219 14.94 -1.73 -4.97
CA LEU A 219 14.79 -0.41 -4.37
C LEU A 219 15.97 0.49 -4.74
N GLN A 220 17.21 -0.04 -4.71
CA GLN A 220 18.39 0.69 -5.16
C GLN A 220 18.31 1.06 -6.66
N TRP A 221 17.78 0.18 -7.51
CA TRP A 221 17.59 0.52 -8.92
C TRP A 221 16.57 1.65 -9.07
N MET A 222 15.44 1.60 -8.35
CA MET A 222 14.43 2.67 -8.38
C MET A 222 14.99 4.01 -7.86
N ASP A 223 15.74 4.00 -6.76
CA ASP A 223 16.42 5.19 -6.22
C ASP A 223 17.25 5.92 -7.29
N ASN A 224 17.82 5.17 -8.24
CA ASN A 224 18.68 5.72 -9.30
C ASN A 224 17.97 6.02 -10.62
N ASN A 225 16.73 5.57 -10.82
CA ASN A 225 16.07 5.59 -12.14
C ASN A 225 14.68 6.22 -12.15
N LEU A 226 14.11 6.58 -10.98
CA LEU A 226 12.78 7.17 -10.93
C LEU A 226 12.68 8.44 -11.79
N PRO A 227 11.56 8.62 -12.50
CA PRO A 227 11.32 9.81 -13.30
C PRO A 227 10.99 11.02 -12.39
N GLY A 228 11.06 12.22 -12.97
CA GLY A 228 10.79 13.48 -12.25
C GLY A 228 11.95 13.96 -11.38
N ASN A 229 11.82 15.16 -10.81
CA ASN A 229 12.92 15.86 -10.10
C ASN A 229 12.52 16.40 -8.71
N ALA A 230 11.34 16.05 -8.17
CA ALA A 230 10.85 16.48 -6.85
C ALA A 230 11.01 18.00 -6.58
N VAL A 231 10.57 18.83 -7.54
CA VAL A 231 10.72 20.28 -7.49
C VAL A 231 9.77 20.93 -6.47
N ASP A 232 8.57 20.36 -6.31
CA ASP A 232 7.57 20.82 -5.33
C ASP A 232 6.86 19.61 -4.71
N CYS A 233 7.08 19.38 -3.41
CA CYS A 233 6.46 18.28 -2.66
C CYS A 233 5.38 18.76 -1.67
N SER A 234 4.88 19.99 -1.83
CA SER A 234 3.88 20.59 -0.93
C SER A 234 2.60 19.76 -0.79
N PHE A 235 2.22 18.99 -1.83
CA PHE A 235 1.04 18.12 -1.79
C PHE A 235 1.11 17.05 -0.68
N LEU A 236 2.30 16.58 -0.29
CA LEU A 236 2.47 15.61 0.80
C LEU A 236 1.99 16.19 2.14
N SER A 237 2.10 17.50 2.33
CA SER A 237 1.61 18.18 3.53
C SER A 237 0.10 18.52 3.47
N ALA A 238 -0.49 18.56 2.27
CA ALA A 238 -1.90 18.86 2.08
C ALA A 238 -2.81 17.70 2.52
N ASP A 239 -2.40 16.45 2.28
CA ASP A 239 -3.12 15.26 2.76
C ASP A 239 -3.00 15.07 4.27
N ASN A 240 -1.89 15.49 4.87
CA ASN A 240 -1.73 15.46 6.32
C ASN A 240 -2.72 16.40 7.02
N ASN A 241 -3.21 17.47 6.38
CA ASN A 241 -4.09 18.46 7.03
C ASN A 241 -5.56 18.04 7.16
N LEU A 242 -5.99 16.91 6.56
CA LEU A 242 -7.31 16.34 6.83
C LEU A 242 -7.31 15.28 7.93
N ASP A 243 -6.15 14.73 8.31
CA ASP A 243 -6.00 13.69 9.34
C ASP A 243 -5.15 14.15 10.56
N SER A 244 -4.59 15.37 10.54
CA SER A 244 -3.66 15.92 11.55
C SER A 244 -4.31 16.50 12.81
N SER A 245 -5.55 16.16 13.13
CA SER A 245 -6.09 16.54 14.45
C SER A 245 -5.48 15.73 15.58
N ILE A 246 -5.01 14.50 15.32
CA ILE A 246 -4.49 13.60 16.36
C ILE A 246 -3.14 13.02 15.94
N GLU A 247 -2.08 13.41 16.64
CA GLU A 247 -0.76 12.77 16.56
C GLU A 247 -0.70 11.64 17.58
N VAL A 248 -0.19 10.46 17.17
CA VAL A 248 -0.07 9.31 18.07
C VAL A 248 1.30 8.67 17.87
N LYS A 249 2.00 8.40 18.98
CA LYS A 249 3.26 7.66 19.01
C LYS A 249 3.14 6.50 19.99
N VAL A 250 3.84 5.41 19.67
CA VAL A 250 4.00 4.27 20.59
C VAL A 250 5.49 4.02 20.75
N ILE A 251 6.00 4.18 21.97
CA ILE A 251 7.44 4.24 22.24
C ILE A 251 7.82 3.47 23.52
N PRO A 252 8.92 2.69 23.53
CA PRO A 252 9.64 2.21 22.35
C PRO A 252 8.76 1.26 21.53
N ASN A 253 9.07 1.12 20.24
CA ASN A 253 8.44 0.13 19.36
C ASN A 253 9.43 -0.31 18.27
N PRO A 254 9.93 -1.57 18.29
CA PRO A 254 9.54 -2.66 19.19
C PRO A 254 9.87 -2.39 20.68
N PHE A 255 9.11 -3.01 21.58
CA PHE A 255 9.37 -2.98 23.02
C PHE A 255 9.67 -4.39 23.56
N THR A 256 10.40 -4.47 24.67
CA THR A 256 10.70 -5.73 25.37
C THR A 256 9.84 -5.86 26.62
N ASP A 257 9.97 -4.88 27.53
CA ASP A 257 9.30 -4.95 28.84
C ASP A 257 8.11 -4.01 28.92
N HIS A 258 8.25 -2.77 28.44
CA HIS A 258 7.24 -1.72 28.60
C HIS A 258 7.20 -0.77 27.41
N PHE A 259 6.06 -0.11 27.23
CA PHE A 259 5.83 0.90 26.21
C PHE A 259 4.89 1.99 26.72
N TYR A 260 4.92 3.11 26.03
CA TYR A 260 4.06 4.26 26.24
C TYR A 260 3.23 4.51 24.99
N ILE A 261 2.00 4.96 25.16
CA ILE A 261 1.18 5.53 24.09
C ILE A 261 1.09 7.03 24.36
N GLU A 262 1.61 7.82 23.44
CA GLU A 262 1.57 9.27 23.48
C GLU A 262 0.56 9.76 22.44
N VAL A 263 -0.40 10.58 22.85
CA VAL A 263 -1.43 11.16 21.98
C VAL A 263 -1.41 12.67 22.14
N HIS A 264 -1.27 13.41 21.05
CA HIS A 264 -1.47 14.86 21.00
C HIS A 264 -2.72 15.14 20.18
N ASP A 265 -3.73 15.74 20.80
CA ASP A 265 -4.94 16.17 20.11
C ASP A 265 -4.86 17.68 19.90
N LEU A 266 -4.65 18.06 18.64
CA LEU A 266 -4.36 19.43 18.23
C LEU A 266 -5.63 20.22 17.90
N LEU A 267 -6.77 19.56 17.64
CA LEU A 267 -7.94 20.21 17.04
C LEU A 267 -9.31 19.65 17.45
N SER A 268 -9.41 18.47 18.07
CA SER A 268 -10.71 17.88 18.40
C SER A 268 -11.34 18.48 19.66
N LYS A 269 -12.68 18.42 19.76
CA LYS A 269 -13.44 18.75 20.99
C LYS A 269 -14.16 17.53 21.55
N GLU A 270 -13.84 16.35 21.02
CA GLU A 270 -14.49 15.09 21.35
C GLU A 270 -13.59 14.22 22.22
N ASN A 271 -14.21 13.25 22.88
CA ASN A 271 -13.46 12.33 23.72
C ASN A 271 -12.54 11.46 22.86
N ILE A 272 -11.31 11.29 23.35
CA ILE A 272 -10.29 10.47 22.71
C ILE A 272 -10.44 9.04 23.22
N ILE A 273 -10.62 8.09 22.32
CA ILE A 273 -10.72 6.67 22.63
C ILE A 273 -9.38 6.03 22.25
N VAL A 274 -8.68 5.47 23.22
CA VAL A 274 -7.47 4.67 22.98
C VAL A 274 -7.79 3.21 23.21
N SER A 275 -7.37 2.34 22.29
CA SER A 275 -7.61 0.90 22.37
C SER A 275 -6.43 0.10 21.84
N VAL A 276 -6.22 -1.09 22.41
CA VAL A 276 -5.18 -2.03 21.98
C VAL A 276 -5.84 -3.36 21.64
N HIS A 277 -5.49 -3.92 20.49
CA HIS A 277 -6.03 -5.18 19.99
C HIS A 277 -4.90 -6.16 19.64
N ASP A 278 -5.15 -7.46 19.75
CA ASP A 278 -4.30 -8.47 19.11
C ASP A 278 -4.58 -8.56 17.59
N LEU A 279 -3.76 -9.34 16.87
CA LEU A 279 -3.92 -9.54 15.42
C LEU A 279 -5.23 -10.24 15.01
N TYR A 280 -5.92 -10.90 15.95
CA TYR A 280 -7.23 -11.52 15.70
C TYR A 280 -8.39 -10.54 15.95
N GLY A 281 -8.08 -9.29 16.29
CA GLY A 281 -9.06 -8.24 16.57
C GLY A 281 -9.64 -8.30 17.98
N LYS A 282 -9.10 -9.13 18.89
CA LYS A 282 -9.53 -9.15 20.28
C LYS A 282 -9.06 -7.87 20.96
N GLN A 283 -9.99 -7.11 21.52
CA GLN A 283 -9.69 -5.92 22.32
C GLN A 283 -9.05 -6.35 23.66
N LEU A 284 -7.81 -5.91 23.89
CA LEU A 284 -7.06 -6.14 25.12
C LEU A 284 -7.22 -4.97 26.09
N TYR A 285 -7.33 -3.76 25.57
CA TYR A 285 -7.48 -2.54 26.34
C TYR A 285 -8.36 -1.54 25.61
N LYS A 286 -9.13 -0.75 26.37
CA LYS A 286 -9.85 0.42 25.88
C LYS A 286 -10.08 1.41 27.00
N GLU A 287 -9.71 2.65 26.76
CA GLU A 287 -9.98 3.75 27.68
C GLU A 287 -10.46 4.99 26.91
N ILE A 288 -11.30 5.79 27.58
CA ILE A 288 -11.89 7.00 27.01
C ILE A 288 -11.38 8.18 27.83
N PHE A 289 -10.64 9.06 27.18
CA PHE A 289 -10.10 10.28 27.74
C PHE A 289 -10.96 11.47 27.31
N LYS A 290 -11.09 12.46 28.20
CA LYS A 290 -11.60 13.77 27.77
C LYS A 290 -10.55 14.45 26.91
N THR A 291 -11.01 15.28 25.97
CA THR A 291 -10.13 16.09 25.12
C THR A 291 -9.12 16.87 25.96
N GLN A 292 -7.84 16.71 25.64
CA GLN A 292 -6.73 17.45 26.22
C GLN A 292 -5.56 17.45 25.24
N ASP A 293 -4.71 18.49 25.31
CA ASP A 293 -3.61 18.71 24.35
C ASP A 293 -2.64 17.52 24.29
N HIS A 294 -2.50 16.78 25.40
CA HIS A 294 -1.54 15.68 25.51
C HIS A 294 -2.03 14.59 26.47
N ILE A 295 -2.01 13.33 26.02
CA ILE A 295 -2.25 12.12 26.83
C ILE A 295 -1.00 11.25 26.75
N LEU A 296 -0.49 10.83 27.91
CA LEU A 296 0.57 9.84 28.01
C LEU A 296 0.05 8.64 28.82
N ILE A 297 0.01 7.47 28.18
CA ILE A 297 -0.38 6.21 28.80
C ILE A 297 0.88 5.39 29.01
N ASP A 298 1.14 5.02 30.25
CA ASP A 298 2.19 4.07 30.62
C ASP A 298 1.58 2.66 30.74
N ALA A 299 1.97 1.77 29.83
CA ALA A 299 1.41 0.42 29.75
C ALA A 299 1.74 -0.44 30.99
N GLN A 300 2.78 -0.11 31.76
CA GLN A 300 3.11 -0.85 33.00
C GLN A 300 2.00 -0.71 34.05
N ASN A 301 1.23 0.37 34.02
CA ASN A 301 0.16 0.62 34.98
C ASN A 301 -1.16 -0.06 34.60
N ILE A 302 -1.18 -0.84 33.51
CA ILE A 302 -2.37 -1.48 32.96
C ILE A 302 -2.13 -2.99 32.95
N SER A 303 -2.82 -3.73 33.81
CA SER A 303 -2.62 -5.16 34.03
C SER A 303 -2.72 -6.01 32.75
N GLU A 304 -3.57 -5.61 31.83
CA GLU A 304 -3.83 -6.27 30.55
C GLU A 304 -2.69 -6.06 29.54
N LEU A 305 -1.92 -4.97 29.69
CA LEU A 305 -0.85 -4.58 28.77
C LEU A 305 0.55 -4.88 29.32
N ASP A 306 0.71 -5.00 30.65
CA ASP A 306 1.99 -5.34 31.29
C ASP A 306 2.46 -6.78 30.99
N HIS A 307 1.53 -7.67 30.59
CA HIS A 307 1.81 -9.09 30.37
C HIS A 307 1.52 -9.57 28.95
N LEU A 308 1.64 -8.68 27.97
CA LEU A 308 1.51 -9.06 26.56
C LEU A 308 2.49 -10.18 26.20
N SER A 309 2.05 -11.15 25.40
CA SER A 309 2.95 -12.16 24.82
C SER A 309 3.79 -11.54 23.70
N MET A 310 4.94 -12.12 23.39
CA MET A 310 5.71 -11.73 22.18
C MET A 310 4.80 -11.82 20.95
N GLY A 311 4.84 -10.80 20.10
CA GLY A 311 3.93 -10.70 18.96
C GLY A 311 3.62 -9.29 18.52
N VAL A 312 2.63 -9.19 17.63
CA VAL A 312 2.17 -7.91 17.06
C VAL A 312 0.79 -7.57 17.61
N TYR A 313 0.59 -6.30 17.90
CA TYR A 313 -0.64 -5.69 18.39
C TYR A 313 -0.97 -4.46 17.56
N ILE A 314 -2.22 -4.01 17.63
CA ILE A 314 -2.70 -2.80 16.97
C ILE A 314 -3.19 -1.83 18.04
N VAL A 315 -2.52 -0.68 18.14
CA VAL A 315 -2.99 0.47 18.92
C VAL A 315 -3.87 1.31 18.01
N ARG A 316 -5.10 1.58 18.42
CA ARG A 316 -6.03 2.45 17.70
C ARG A 316 -6.48 3.59 18.59
N VAL A 317 -6.35 4.81 18.08
CA VAL A 317 -6.81 6.04 18.71
C VAL A 317 -7.86 6.68 17.82
N SER A 318 -8.97 7.13 18.39
CA SER A 318 -10.01 7.84 17.64
C SER A 318 -10.59 9.01 18.43
N SER A 319 -10.94 10.09 17.75
CA SER A 319 -11.75 11.19 18.28
C SER A 319 -12.74 11.62 17.19
N GLY A 320 -14.05 11.58 17.49
CA GLY A 320 -15.11 11.75 16.50
C GLY A 320 -14.96 10.82 15.30
N ASP A 321 -14.94 11.41 14.10
CA ASP A 321 -14.80 10.68 12.83
C ASP A 321 -13.34 10.36 12.45
N VAL A 322 -12.36 10.85 13.22
CA VAL A 322 -10.93 10.65 12.96
C VAL A 322 -10.44 9.43 13.73
N SER A 323 -9.69 8.52 13.06
CA SER A 323 -9.05 7.40 13.74
C SER A 323 -7.69 7.05 13.16
N LYS A 324 -6.69 6.91 14.02
CA LYS A 324 -5.32 6.52 13.69
C LYS A 324 -5.00 5.16 14.29
N SER A 325 -4.33 4.30 13.52
CA SER A 325 -3.90 2.97 13.98
C SER A 325 -2.39 2.80 13.81
N LEU A 326 -1.73 2.27 14.83
CA LEU A 326 -0.29 2.00 14.84
C LEU A 326 -0.05 0.53 15.18
N LYS A 327 0.91 -0.07 14.47
CA LYS A 327 1.44 -1.39 14.81
C LYS A 327 2.31 -1.27 16.05
N LEU A 328 2.14 -2.17 17.01
CA LEU A 328 2.97 -2.31 18.21
C LEU A 328 3.59 -3.71 18.22
N ILE A 329 4.90 -3.81 18.45
CA ILE A 329 5.65 -5.07 18.38
C ILE A 329 6.30 -5.35 19.73
N LYS A 330 5.96 -6.49 20.34
CA LYS A 330 6.66 -7.03 21.52
C LYS A 330 7.69 -8.06 21.05
N ASN A 331 8.95 -7.80 21.34
CA ASN A 331 10.08 -8.70 21.06
C ASN A 331 10.22 -9.81 22.09
#